data_AF-A0A072PR63-F1
#
_entry.id   AF-A0A072PR63-F1
#
_cell.length_a   1.000
_cell.length_b   1.000
_cell.length_c   1.000
_cell.angle_alpha   90.00
_cell.angle_beta   90.00
_cell.angle_gamma   90.00
#
_symmetry.space_group_name_H-M   'P 1'
#
loop_
_entity.id
_entity.type
_entity.pdbx_description
1 polymer ?
#
loop_
_entity_poly.entity_id
_entity_poly.type
_entity_poly.pdbx_seq_one_letter_code
_entity_poly.pdbx_strand_id
1 'polypeptide(L)'
;MSCAKSSYEHQHLPDPEAMKRSLECKEMLNLQTAQLDQKARFLRYQAALISDLREQCDRAKARTRTDWDRLIAERFDKKERAVEELEARQLEEELKIQKEHDMEKRAVMVRLRHMEAYCRNPTPPPTPIDAVSGRPSSDSSLPERKVTDKDYHSLAQQYRERDAMDTLHMSKINVLRGKQKKAVENLMNKKELEINQLELELQKELDAVEKEFSNQQSSVTLILGQKRARLEARWRTQALIERTKVEKATGLQYAPLPDIVVIDELEQAADPL
;
A
#
# COMPACT_ATOMS: atom_id res chain seq x y z
N MET A 1 32.11 63.67 33.67
CA MET A 1 33.08 63.07 34.60
C MET A 1 33.30 61.62 34.21
N SER A 2 34.57 61.28 34.01
CA SER A 2 35.25 59.97 33.93
C SER A 2 34.54 58.74 33.35
N CYS A 3 34.98 58.34 32.16
CA CYS A 3 34.92 56.97 31.64
C CYS A 3 35.81 56.05 32.50
N ALA A 4 35.23 55.00 33.08
CA ALA A 4 35.99 53.89 33.61
C ALA A 4 36.48 53.02 32.43
N LYS A 5 37.78 53.11 32.14
CA LYS A 5 38.46 52.23 31.20
C LYS A 5 38.48 50.81 31.79
N SER A 6 37.80 49.89 31.11
CA SER A 6 37.93 48.44 31.32
C SER A 6 39.38 48.05 31.06
N SER A 7 40.09 47.68 32.13
CA SER A 7 41.45 47.16 32.09
C SER A 7 41.37 45.64 32.16
N TYR A 8 42.20 44.99 31.36
CA TYR A 8 42.50 43.55 31.30
C TYR A 8 41.72 42.71 30.27
N GLU A 9 41.96 42.98 29.00
CA GLU A 9 42.20 41.92 28.00
C GLU A 9 43.59 42.16 27.38
N HIS A 10 44.64 41.77 28.11
CA HIS A 10 45.93 41.54 27.50
C HIS A 10 45.99 40.07 27.11
N GLN A 11 45.63 39.78 25.85
CA GLN A 11 46.13 38.59 25.16
C GLN A 11 47.65 38.73 25.07
N HIS A 12 48.35 38.21 26.08
CA HIS A 12 49.80 38.10 26.06
C HIS A 12 50.14 37.13 24.92
N LEU A 13 50.72 37.63 23.83
CA LEU A 13 51.33 36.75 22.83
C LEU A 13 52.30 35.82 23.58
N PRO A 14 52.20 34.50 23.43
CA PRO A 14 53.10 33.58 24.10
C PRO A 14 54.53 33.89 23.65
N ASP A 15 55.43 34.02 24.62
CA ASP A 15 56.86 34.18 24.38
C ASP A 15 57.32 33.08 23.40
N PRO A 16 57.96 33.43 22.25
CA PRO A 16 58.38 32.45 21.25
C PRO A 16 59.33 31.39 21.82
N GLU A 17 60.11 31.71 22.87
CA GLU A 17 60.93 30.73 23.56
C GLU A 17 60.10 29.77 24.43
N ALA A 18 59.11 30.28 25.18
CA ALA A 18 58.17 29.45 25.93
C ALA A 18 57.37 28.50 25.02
N MET A 19 57.05 28.93 23.81
CA MET A 19 56.36 28.12 22.81
C MET A 19 57.26 27.02 22.24
N LYS A 20 58.53 27.33 21.92
CA LYS A 20 59.51 26.30 21.54
C LYS A 20 59.72 25.27 22.66
N ARG A 21 59.86 25.72 23.91
CA ARG A 21 60.00 24.83 25.08
C ARG A 21 58.83 23.87 25.22
N SER A 22 57.59 24.34 25.04
CA SER A 22 56.39 23.46 25.08
C SER A 22 56.34 22.46 23.93
N LEU A 23 56.76 22.87 22.73
CA LEU A 23 56.80 21.99 21.56
C LEU A 23 57.93 20.96 21.62
N GLU A 24 58.98 21.20 22.40
CA GLU A 24 60.09 20.27 22.61
C GLU A 24 59.92 19.42 23.88
N CYS A 25 58.97 19.78 24.76
CA CYS A 25 58.71 19.06 26.00
C CYS A 25 58.03 17.72 25.74
N LYS A 26 58.79 16.63 25.91
CA LYS A 26 58.32 15.25 25.70
C LYS A 26 57.08 14.90 26.52
N GLU A 27 56.98 15.38 27.77
CA GLU A 27 55.86 15.09 28.67
C GLU A 27 54.55 15.71 28.16
N MET A 28 54.62 16.98 27.74
CA MET A 28 53.48 17.69 27.16
C MET A 28 53.06 17.09 25.81
N LEU A 29 54.01 16.72 24.95
CA LEU A 29 53.72 16.04 23.68
C LEU A 29 53.09 14.65 23.86
N ASN A 30 53.59 13.86 24.81
CA ASN A 30 53.03 12.55 25.13
C ASN A 30 51.58 12.68 25.61
N LEU A 31 51.29 13.67 26.46
CA LEU A 31 49.92 13.96 26.90
C LEU A 31 49.03 14.34 25.71
N GLN A 32 49.51 15.24 24.84
CA GLN A 32 48.76 15.66 23.66
C GLN A 32 48.43 14.48 22.72
N THR A 33 49.41 13.59 22.51
CA THR A 33 49.22 12.37 21.71
C THR A 33 48.18 11.44 22.33
N ALA A 34 48.22 11.25 23.65
CA ALA A 34 47.22 10.43 24.36
C ALA A 34 45.81 11.04 24.30
N GLN A 35 45.70 12.37 24.37
CA GLN A 35 44.42 13.06 24.24
C GLN A 35 43.86 12.97 22.81
N LEU A 36 44.70 13.05 21.78
CA LEU A 36 44.29 12.83 20.38
C LEU A 36 43.79 11.40 20.14
N ASP A 37 44.45 10.40 20.72
CA ASP A 37 43.98 9.01 20.64
C ASP A 37 42.65 8.82 21.37
N GLN A 38 42.44 9.47 22.53
CA GLN A 38 41.14 9.48 23.20
C GLN A 38 40.04 10.15 22.35
N LYS A 39 40.35 11.27 21.68
CA LYS A 39 39.44 11.92 20.74
C LYS A 39 39.07 10.98 19.59
N ALA A 40 40.05 10.31 18.98
CA ALA A 40 39.80 9.36 17.90
C ALA A 40 38.90 8.19 18.36
N ARG A 41 39.13 7.65 19.56
CA ARG A 41 38.28 6.61 20.15
C ARG A 41 36.84 7.09 20.40
N PHE A 42 36.69 8.32 20.90
CA PHE A 42 35.36 8.91 21.13
C PHE A 42 34.59 9.09 19.81
N LEU A 43 35.23 9.63 18.77
CA LEU A 43 34.61 9.81 17.46
C LEU A 43 34.20 8.48 16.82
N ARG A 44 35.04 7.45 16.91
CA ARG A 44 34.70 6.09 16.44
C ARG A 44 33.50 5.53 17.20
N TYR A 45 33.45 5.69 18.52
CA TYR A 45 32.32 5.27 19.34
C TYR A 45 31.02 5.99 18.97
N GLN A 46 31.08 7.32 18.77
CA GLN A 46 29.95 8.12 18.33
C GLN A 46 29.43 7.66 16.95
N ALA A 47 30.33 7.49 15.98
CA ALA A 47 29.97 7.04 14.64
C ALA A 47 29.33 5.64 14.66
N ALA A 48 29.92 4.69 15.40
CA ALA A 48 29.37 3.34 15.56
C ALA A 48 27.97 3.37 16.18
N LEU A 49 27.78 4.14 17.26
CA LEU A 49 26.48 4.22 17.95
C LEU A 49 25.38 4.80 17.06
N ILE A 50 25.69 5.85 16.28
CA ILE A 50 24.74 6.45 15.33
C ILE A 50 24.44 5.48 14.18
N SER A 51 25.45 4.77 13.67
CA SER A 51 25.28 3.75 12.62
C SER A 51 24.36 2.63 13.10
N ASP A 52 24.62 2.06 14.28
CA ASP A 52 23.82 0.97 14.85
C ASP A 52 22.36 1.39 15.01
N LEU A 53 22.11 2.64 15.46
CA LEU A 53 20.77 3.17 15.62
C LEU A 53 20.04 3.30 14.26
N ARG A 54 20.74 3.79 13.23
CA ARG A 54 20.19 3.89 11.87
C ARG A 54 19.85 2.51 11.31
N GLU A 55 20.75 1.55 11.45
CA GLU A 55 20.49 0.19 11.00
C GLU A 55 19.31 -0.46 11.73
N GLN A 56 19.12 -0.18 13.03
CA GLN A 56 17.95 -0.66 13.76
C GLN A 56 16.65 -0.05 13.21
N CYS A 57 16.64 1.25 12.90
CA CYS A 57 15.51 1.93 12.26
C CYS A 57 15.22 1.33 10.89
N ASP A 58 16.24 1.15 10.04
CA ASP A 58 16.08 0.58 8.71
C ASP A 58 15.54 -0.85 8.77
N ARG A 59 16.05 -1.68 9.70
CA ARG A 59 15.52 -3.03 9.94
C ARG A 59 14.07 -3.00 10.43
N ALA A 60 13.70 -2.06 11.30
CA ALA A 60 12.32 -1.92 11.77
C ALA A 60 11.39 -1.51 10.62
N LYS A 61 11.74 -0.47 9.86
CA LYS A 61 11.00 -0.03 8.67
C LYS A 61 10.85 -1.14 7.64
N ALA A 62 11.92 -1.88 7.36
CA ALA A 62 11.89 -3.00 6.42
C ALA A 62 10.94 -4.12 6.89
N ARG A 63 10.97 -4.49 8.17
CA ARG A 63 10.05 -5.48 8.75
C ARG A 63 8.59 -5.04 8.63
N THR A 64 8.29 -3.80 9.03
CA THR A 64 6.96 -3.21 8.88
C THR A 64 6.50 -3.31 7.42
N ARG A 65 7.31 -2.84 6.46
CA ARG A 65 6.96 -2.96 5.03
C ARG A 65 6.67 -4.40 4.61
N THR A 66 7.52 -5.36 4.97
CA THR A 66 7.30 -6.77 4.59
C THR A 66 6.02 -7.36 5.18
N ASP A 67 5.68 -7.02 6.42
CA ASP A 67 4.46 -7.50 7.07
C ASP A 67 3.21 -6.91 6.41
N TRP A 68 3.26 -5.63 6.06
CA TRP A 68 2.19 -4.93 5.34
C TRP A 68 2.05 -5.39 3.89
N ASP A 69 3.15 -5.59 3.16
CA ASP A 69 3.13 -6.11 1.79
C ASP A 69 2.44 -7.48 1.75
N ARG A 70 2.74 -8.35 2.72
CA ARG A 70 2.06 -9.65 2.87
C ARG A 70 0.56 -9.46 3.16
N LEU A 71 0.21 -8.57 4.09
CA LEU A 71 -1.19 -8.32 4.45
C LEU A 71 -1.99 -7.78 3.25
N ILE A 72 -1.43 -6.82 2.51
CA ILE A 72 -2.04 -6.22 1.33
C ILE A 72 -2.21 -7.27 0.24
N ALA A 73 -1.20 -8.09 -0.03
CA ALA A 73 -1.30 -9.18 -1.00
C ALA A 73 -2.41 -10.18 -0.63
N GLU A 74 -2.47 -10.63 0.62
CA GLU A 74 -3.53 -11.54 1.08
C GLU A 74 -4.93 -10.94 0.93
N ARG A 75 -5.08 -9.63 1.20
CA ARG A 75 -6.35 -8.92 1.07
C ARG A 75 -6.72 -8.77 -0.40
N PHE A 76 -5.77 -8.42 -1.24
CA PHE A 76 -5.94 -8.32 -2.68
C PHE A 76 -6.42 -9.66 -3.27
N ASP A 77 -5.74 -10.76 -2.96
CA ASP A 77 -6.09 -12.11 -3.46
C ASP A 77 -7.47 -12.57 -3.00
N LYS A 78 -7.88 -12.21 -1.77
CA LYS A 78 -9.24 -12.51 -1.28
C LYS A 78 -10.29 -11.73 -2.05
N LYS A 79 -10.01 -10.46 -2.39
CA LYS A 79 -10.94 -9.60 -3.12
C LYS A 79 -11.03 -9.99 -4.59
N GLU A 80 -9.90 -10.36 -5.20
CA GLU A 80 -9.86 -10.84 -6.58
C GLU A 80 -10.70 -12.11 -6.74
N ARG A 81 -10.51 -13.10 -5.86
CA ARG A 81 -11.37 -14.29 -5.83
C ARG A 81 -12.85 -13.97 -5.64
N ALA A 82 -13.18 -12.99 -4.80
CA ALA A 82 -14.57 -12.57 -4.61
C ALA A 82 -15.18 -11.93 -5.87
N VAL A 83 -14.38 -11.22 -6.67
CA VAL A 83 -14.79 -10.71 -7.98
C VAL A 83 -15.01 -11.87 -8.95
N GLU A 84 -14.05 -12.79 -9.07
CA GLU A 84 -14.16 -13.96 -9.93
C GLU A 84 -15.40 -14.82 -9.61
N GLU A 85 -15.65 -15.08 -8.32
CA GLU A 85 -16.85 -15.80 -7.88
C GLU A 85 -18.14 -15.06 -8.23
N LEU A 86 -18.15 -13.73 -8.12
CA LEU A 86 -19.31 -12.93 -8.49
C LEU A 86 -19.56 -13.03 -9.99
N GLU A 87 -18.55 -12.86 -10.83
CA GLU A 87 -18.65 -12.96 -12.28
C GLU A 87 -19.08 -14.37 -12.73
N ALA A 88 -18.58 -15.42 -12.09
CA ALA A 88 -19.00 -16.79 -12.35
C ALA A 88 -20.49 -17.01 -12.07
N ARG A 89 -20.99 -16.52 -10.93
CA ARG A 89 -22.43 -16.57 -10.59
C ARG A 89 -23.27 -15.77 -11.58
N GLN A 90 -22.79 -14.59 -11.98
CA GLN A 90 -23.48 -13.74 -12.96
C GLN A 90 -23.61 -14.42 -14.32
N LEU A 91 -22.55 -15.11 -14.77
CA LEU A 91 -22.56 -15.89 -16.00
C LEU A 91 -23.53 -17.07 -15.91
N GLU A 92 -23.58 -17.77 -14.77
CA GLU A 92 -24.54 -18.86 -14.54
C GLU A 92 -26.00 -18.36 -14.63
N GLU A 93 -26.30 -17.20 -14.04
CA GLU A 93 -27.61 -16.56 -14.14
C GLU A 93 -27.97 -16.19 -15.60
N GLU A 94 -27.02 -15.63 -16.36
CA GLU A 94 -27.23 -15.33 -17.78
C GLU A 94 -27.51 -16.60 -18.59
N LEU A 95 -26.73 -17.66 -18.40
CA LEU A 95 -26.91 -18.95 -19.07
C LEU A 95 -28.27 -19.56 -18.75
N LYS A 96 -28.72 -19.45 -17.50
CA LYS A 96 -30.04 -19.94 -17.09
C LYS A 96 -31.15 -19.17 -17.80
N ILE A 97 -31.10 -17.84 -17.82
CA ILE A 97 -32.11 -17.02 -18.52
C ILE A 97 -32.10 -17.31 -20.02
N GLN A 98 -30.92 -17.50 -20.63
CA GLN A 98 -30.83 -17.84 -22.03
C GLN A 98 -31.50 -19.18 -22.35
N LYS A 99 -31.27 -20.20 -21.51
CA LYS A 99 -31.95 -21.50 -21.65
C LYS A 99 -33.47 -21.37 -21.51
N GLU A 100 -33.95 -20.57 -20.56
CA GLU A 100 -35.38 -20.28 -20.37
C GLU A 100 -35.98 -19.61 -21.61
N HIS A 101 -35.32 -18.57 -22.13
CA HIS A 101 -35.73 -17.89 -23.37
C HIS A 101 -35.78 -18.84 -24.56
N ASP A 102 -34.79 -19.72 -24.73
CA ASP A 102 -34.78 -20.68 -25.83
C ASP A 102 -35.91 -21.71 -25.70
N MET A 103 -36.24 -22.15 -24.48
CA MET A 103 -37.39 -23.03 -24.22
C MET A 103 -38.71 -22.33 -24.55
N GLU A 104 -38.86 -21.07 -24.14
CA GLU A 104 -40.04 -20.26 -24.43
C GLU A 104 -40.23 -20.05 -25.94
N LYS A 105 -39.17 -19.68 -26.67
CA LYS A 105 -39.20 -19.55 -28.13
C LYS A 105 -39.61 -20.87 -28.81
N ARG A 106 -39.05 -22.00 -28.38
CA ARG A 106 -39.44 -23.32 -28.91
C ARG A 106 -40.91 -23.63 -28.62
N ALA A 107 -41.39 -23.35 -27.42
CA ALA A 107 -42.79 -23.58 -27.04
C ALA A 107 -43.76 -22.73 -27.89
N VAL A 108 -43.46 -21.44 -28.08
CA VAL A 108 -44.25 -20.54 -28.94
C VAL A 108 -44.24 -21.02 -30.39
N MET A 109 -43.08 -21.44 -30.92
CA MET A 109 -42.98 -21.97 -32.28
C MET A 109 -43.78 -23.25 -32.48
N VAL A 110 -43.75 -24.18 -31.52
CA VAL A 110 -44.56 -25.40 -31.57
C VAL A 110 -46.04 -25.07 -31.52
N ARG A 111 -46.46 -24.15 -30.64
CA ARG A 111 -47.85 -23.70 -30.53
C ARG A 111 -48.33 -23.04 -31.82
N LEU A 112 -47.54 -22.13 -32.39
CA LEU A 112 -47.82 -21.48 -33.67
C LEU A 112 -48.01 -22.51 -34.78
N ARG A 113 -47.09 -23.46 -34.94
CA ARG A 113 -47.21 -24.54 -35.94
C ARG A 113 -48.50 -25.34 -35.76
N HIS A 114 -48.86 -25.66 -34.51
CA HIS A 114 -50.10 -26.39 -34.22
C HIS A 114 -51.35 -25.58 -34.60
N MET A 115 -51.38 -24.30 -34.24
CA MET A 115 -52.50 -23.40 -34.57
C MET A 115 -52.59 -23.12 -36.06
N GLU A 116 -51.46 -22.95 -36.75
CA GLU A 116 -51.39 -22.83 -38.21
C GLU A 116 -51.96 -24.09 -38.88
N ALA A 117 -51.54 -25.27 -38.44
CA ALA A 117 -52.04 -26.54 -38.97
C ALA A 117 -53.55 -26.70 -38.71
N TYR A 118 -54.02 -26.33 -37.52
CA TYR A 118 -55.44 -26.34 -37.16
C TYR A 118 -56.27 -25.41 -38.05
N CYS A 119 -55.80 -24.18 -38.30
CA CYS A 119 -56.53 -23.21 -39.12
C CYS A 119 -56.47 -23.52 -40.63
N ARG A 120 -55.41 -24.19 -41.11
CA ARG A 120 -55.23 -24.56 -42.54
C ARG A 120 -55.92 -25.87 -42.93
N ASN A 121 -55.97 -26.85 -42.03
CA ASN A 121 -56.54 -28.18 -42.29
C ASN A 121 -57.72 -28.46 -41.33
N PRO A 122 -58.91 -27.90 -41.58
CA PRO A 122 -60.07 -28.10 -40.71
C PRO A 122 -60.54 -29.55 -40.68
N THR A 123 -60.30 -30.35 -41.71
CA THR A 123 -60.79 -31.74 -41.81
C THR A 123 -59.63 -32.74 -41.73
N PRO A 124 -59.67 -33.77 -40.86
CA PRO A 124 -58.70 -34.87 -40.96
C PRO A 124 -58.85 -35.56 -42.32
N PRO A 125 -57.75 -36.05 -42.95
CA PRO A 125 -57.86 -36.85 -44.17
C PRO A 125 -58.75 -38.07 -43.90
N PRO A 126 -59.66 -38.45 -44.81
CA PRO A 126 -60.48 -39.64 -44.64
C PRO A 126 -59.56 -40.84 -44.44
N THR A 127 -59.79 -41.59 -43.36
CA THR A 127 -59.10 -42.87 -43.11
C THR A 127 -59.33 -43.78 -44.32
N PRO A 128 -58.30 -44.50 -44.82
CA PRO A 128 -58.50 -45.47 -45.89
C PRO A 128 -59.54 -46.48 -45.43
N ILE A 129 -60.62 -46.57 -46.18
CA ILE A 129 -61.66 -47.56 -45.97
C ILE A 129 -61.05 -48.91 -46.39
N ASP A 130 -60.78 -49.79 -45.44
CA ASP A 130 -60.46 -51.19 -45.76
C ASP A 130 -61.68 -51.81 -46.46
N ALA A 131 -61.55 -52.05 -47.76
CA ALA A 131 -62.62 -52.53 -48.65
C ALA A 131 -62.98 -54.02 -48.46
N VAL A 132 -62.90 -54.56 -47.24
CA VAL A 132 -63.09 -56.00 -46.96
C VAL A 132 -64.15 -56.29 -45.88
N SER A 133 -64.92 -55.29 -45.42
CA SER A 133 -66.06 -55.59 -44.54
C SER A 133 -67.30 -54.82 -44.97
N GLY A 134 -68.18 -55.51 -45.71
CA GLY A 134 -69.49 -55.02 -46.15
C GLY A 134 -70.49 -54.89 -45.00
N ARG A 135 -70.18 -54.04 -44.01
CA ARG A 135 -71.11 -53.63 -42.97
C ARG A 135 -71.15 -52.09 -42.93
N PRO A 136 -72.33 -51.45 -43.01
CA PRO A 136 -72.40 -50.01 -42.82
C PRO A 136 -72.02 -49.72 -41.36
N SER A 137 -70.84 -49.12 -41.17
CA SER A 137 -70.44 -48.59 -39.87
C SER A 137 -71.20 -47.30 -39.63
N SER A 138 -72.44 -47.43 -39.15
CA SER A 138 -73.15 -46.32 -38.51
C SER A 138 -72.33 -45.89 -37.29
N ASP A 139 -72.15 -44.58 -37.14
CA ASP A 139 -71.60 -43.87 -35.98
C ASP A 139 -70.08 -43.95 -35.76
N SER A 140 -69.33 -43.29 -36.64
CA SER A 140 -68.20 -42.48 -36.21
C SER A 140 -68.27 -41.10 -36.89
N SER A 141 -69.37 -40.37 -36.65
CA SER A 141 -69.39 -38.94 -36.96
C SER A 141 -68.56 -38.22 -35.89
N LEU A 142 -67.24 -38.26 -36.03
CA LEU A 142 -66.40 -37.29 -35.34
C LEU A 142 -66.93 -35.88 -35.73
N PRO A 143 -67.14 -34.97 -34.78
CA PRO A 143 -67.68 -33.65 -35.07
C PRO A 143 -66.88 -32.96 -36.18
N GLU A 144 -67.56 -32.43 -37.20
CA GLU A 144 -66.93 -31.63 -38.25
C GLU A 144 -66.24 -30.43 -37.59
N ARG A 145 -64.90 -30.39 -37.68
CA ARG A 145 -64.08 -29.31 -37.12
C ARG A 145 -64.35 -28.04 -37.90
N LYS A 146 -64.97 -27.04 -37.25
CA LYS A 146 -65.17 -25.69 -37.83
C LYS A 146 -64.21 -24.72 -37.16
N VAL A 147 -63.29 -24.17 -37.96
CA VAL A 147 -62.42 -23.06 -37.54
C VAL A 147 -63.26 -21.80 -37.44
N THR A 148 -63.18 -21.10 -36.32
CA THR A 148 -63.96 -19.89 -36.04
C THR A 148 -63.09 -18.63 -36.15
N ASP A 149 -63.72 -17.45 -36.30
CA ASP A 149 -63.00 -16.16 -36.31
C ASP A 149 -62.16 -15.93 -35.04
N LYS A 150 -62.58 -16.53 -33.92
CA LYS A 150 -61.82 -16.51 -32.66
C LYS A 150 -60.49 -17.24 -32.78
N ASP A 151 -60.43 -18.31 -33.57
CA ASP A 151 -59.19 -19.10 -33.78
C ASP A 151 -58.18 -18.31 -34.63
N TYR A 152 -58.65 -17.59 -35.65
CA TYR A 152 -57.82 -16.68 -36.44
C TYR A 152 -57.30 -15.50 -35.60
N HIS A 153 -58.15 -14.93 -34.72
CA HIS A 153 -57.72 -13.87 -33.81
C HIS A 153 -56.65 -14.37 -32.83
N SER A 154 -56.83 -15.57 -32.28
CA SER A 154 -55.85 -16.20 -31.39
C SER A 154 -54.52 -16.49 -32.10
N LEU A 155 -54.57 -16.94 -33.36
CA LEU A 155 -53.37 -17.12 -34.19
C LEU A 155 -52.64 -15.80 -34.46
N ALA A 156 -53.38 -14.72 -34.77
CA ALA A 156 -52.80 -13.39 -34.94
C ALA A 156 -52.15 -12.87 -33.65
N GLN A 157 -52.74 -13.16 -32.48
CA GLN A 157 -52.15 -12.86 -31.19
C GLN A 157 -50.82 -13.60 -30.98
N GLN A 158 -50.76 -14.90 -31.31
CA GLN A 158 -49.53 -15.68 -31.16
C GLN A 158 -48.38 -15.18 -32.06
N TYR A 159 -48.66 -14.66 -33.25
CA TYR A 159 -47.62 -14.01 -34.06
C TYR A 159 -47.09 -12.73 -33.43
N ARG A 160 -47.97 -11.90 -32.84
CA ARG A 160 -47.55 -10.69 -32.11
C ARG A 160 -46.69 -11.04 -30.91
N GLU A 161 -47.05 -12.10 -30.17
CA GLU A 161 -46.25 -12.61 -29.06
C GLU A 161 -44.86 -13.02 -29.55
N ARG A 162 -44.76 -13.83 -30.61
CA ARG A 162 -43.48 -14.21 -31.23
C ARG A 162 -42.63 -13.00 -31.62
N ASP A 163 -43.21 -12.02 -32.29
CA ASP A 163 -42.48 -10.85 -32.79
C ASP A 163 -41.99 -9.95 -31.64
N ALA A 164 -42.72 -9.89 -30.53
CA ALA A 164 -42.32 -9.15 -29.34
C ALA A 164 -41.27 -9.90 -28.48
N MET A 165 -41.18 -11.24 -28.59
CA MET A 165 -40.33 -12.07 -27.73
C MET A 165 -38.87 -11.66 -27.75
N ASP A 166 -38.27 -11.47 -28.93
CA ASP A 166 -36.84 -11.14 -29.02
C ASP A 166 -36.51 -9.81 -28.33
N THR A 167 -37.40 -8.82 -28.46
CA THR A 167 -37.23 -7.51 -27.82
C THR A 167 -37.37 -7.62 -26.30
N LEU A 168 -38.35 -8.39 -25.81
CA LEU A 168 -38.57 -8.61 -24.38
C LEU A 168 -37.41 -9.39 -23.75
N HIS A 169 -36.94 -10.45 -24.41
CA HIS A 169 -35.80 -11.26 -23.98
C HIS A 169 -34.51 -10.43 -23.91
N MET A 170 -34.24 -9.63 -24.95
CA MET A 170 -33.09 -8.74 -24.98
C MET A 170 -33.15 -7.67 -23.89
N SER A 171 -34.32 -7.05 -23.67
CA SER A 171 -34.52 -6.07 -22.60
C SER A 171 -34.24 -6.67 -21.22
N LYS A 172 -34.74 -7.89 -20.96
CA LYS A 172 -34.51 -8.61 -19.70
C LYS A 172 -33.03 -8.89 -19.46
N ILE A 173 -32.29 -9.34 -20.48
CA ILE A 173 -30.83 -9.56 -20.39
C ILE A 173 -30.10 -8.23 -20.13
N ASN A 174 -30.47 -7.15 -20.80
CA ASN A 174 -29.83 -5.84 -20.62
C ASN A 174 -30.02 -5.30 -19.20
N VAL A 175 -31.21 -5.45 -18.62
CA VAL A 175 -31.47 -5.05 -17.23
C VAL A 175 -30.63 -5.89 -16.27
N LEU A 176 -30.52 -7.21 -16.50
CA LEU A 176 -29.67 -8.08 -15.69
C LEU A 176 -28.21 -7.62 -15.75
N ARG A 177 -27.65 -7.46 -16.95
CA ARG A 177 -26.28 -6.98 -17.17
C ARG A 177 -26.02 -5.62 -16.53
N GLY A 178 -26.99 -4.71 -16.59
CA GLY A 178 -26.91 -3.41 -15.91
C GLY A 178 -26.77 -3.55 -14.39
N LYS A 179 -27.53 -4.46 -13.77
CA LYS A 179 -27.41 -4.76 -12.33
C LYS A 179 -26.09 -5.41 -11.98
N GLN A 180 -25.66 -6.37 -12.79
CA GLN A 180 -24.41 -7.10 -12.63
C GLN A 180 -23.18 -6.18 -12.73
N LYS A 181 -23.14 -5.33 -13.76
CA LYS A 181 -22.11 -4.30 -13.93
C LYS A 181 -22.01 -3.39 -12.70
N LYS A 182 -23.14 -2.90 -12.20
CA LYS A 182 -23.18 -2.05 -11.00
C LYS A 182 -22.69 -2.81 -9.75
N ALA A 183 -22.97 -4.10 -9.64
CA ALA A 183 -22.49 -4.91 -8.53
C ALA A 183 -20.96 -5.07 -8.55
N VAL A 184 -20.38 -5.33 -9.73
CA VAL A 184 -18.92 -5.42 -9.92
C VAL A 184 -18.25 -4.07 -9.64
N GLU A 185 -18.79 -2.97 -10.18
CA GLU A 185 -18.28 -1.62 -9.94
C GLU A 185 -18.26 -1.27 -8.45
N ASN A 186 -19.34 -1.56 -7.73
CA ASN A 186 -19.40 -1.35 -6.28
C ASN A 186 -18.36 -2.20 -5.52
N LEU A 187 -18.10 -3.43 -5.97
CA LEU A 187 -17.11 -4.30 -5.35
C LEU A 187 -15.68 -3.78 -5.59
N MET A 188 -15.38 -3.33 -6.82
CA MET A 188 -14.10 -2.72 -7.17
C MET A 188 -13.85 -1.43 -6.39
N ASN A 189 -14.83 -0.54 -6.31
CA ASN A 189 -14.72 0.71 -5.54
C ASN A 189 -14.45 0.42 -4.05
N LYS A 190 -15.10 -0.62 -3.48
CA LYS A 190 -14.82 -1.05 -2.11
C LYS A 190 -13.41 -1.62 -1.96
N LYS A 191 -12.92 -2.39 -2.93
CA LYS A 191 -11.54 -2.93 -2.95
C LYS A 191 -10.53 -1.79 -2.94
N GLU A 192 -10.71 -0.80 -3.80
CA GLU A 192 -9.81 0.35 -3.93
C GLU A 192 -9.78 1.19 -2.64
N LEU A 193 -10.95 1.47 -2.04
CA LEU A 193 -11.02 2.19 -0.76
C LEU A 193 -10.31 1.43 0.38
N GLU A 194 -10.45 0.10 0.43
CA GLU A 194 -9.76 -0.71 1.44
C GLU A 194 -8.25 -0.71 1.24
N ILE A 195 -7.75 -0.80 -0.01
CA ILE A 195 -6.31 -0.71 -0.31
C ILE A 195 -5.75 0.65 0.12
N ASN A 196 -6.43 1.74 -0.26
CA ASN A 196 -6.01 3.10 0.12
C ASN A 196 -5.98 3.29 1.65
N GLN A 197 -6.90 2.65 2.39
CA GLN A 197 -6.89 2.66 3.85
C GLN A 197 -5.68 1.90 4.42
N LEU A 198 -5.36 0.72 3.89
CA LEU A 198 -4.20 -0.05 4.31
C LEU A 198 -2.88 0.68 4.02
N GLU A 199 -2.77 1.36 2.88
CA GLU A 199 -1.59 2.18 2.55
C GLU A 199 -1.44 3.36 3.52
N LEU A 200 -2.54 4.02 3.90
CA LEU A 200 -2.54 5.09 4.89
C LEU A 200 -2.10 4.57 6.28
N GLU A 201 -2.54 3.37 6.65
CA GLU A 201 -2.15 2.73 7.91
C GLU A 201 -0.66 2.34 7.91
N LEU A 202 -0.16 1.77 6.82
CA LEU A 202 1.28 1.52 6.62
C LEU A 202 2.09 2.81 6.79
N GLN A 203 1.67 3.91 6.14
CA GLN A 203 2.38 5.18 6.27
C GLN A 203 2.42 5.67 7.72
N LYS A 204 1.29 5.59 8.44
CA LYS A 204 1.23 5.96 9.86
C LYS A 204 2.17 5.12 10.72
N GLU A 205 2.29 3.83 10.46
CA GLU A 205 3.21 2.97 11.19
C GLU A 205 4.68 3.29 10.88
N LEU A 206 5.01 3.56 9.62
CA LEU A 206 6.36 4.01 9.24
C LEU A 206 6.72 5.35 9.89
N ASP A 207 5.78 6.29 9.92
CA ASP A 207 5.95 7.59 10.59
C ASP A 207 6.17 7.40 12.11
N ALA A 208 5.47 6.43 12.72
CA ALA A 208 5.65 6.12 14.13
C ALA A 208 7.07 5.56 14.43
N VAL A 209 7.57 4.65 13.58
CA VAL A 209 8.95 4.14 13.68
C VAL A 209 9.96 5.26 13.51
N GLU A 210 9.75 6.16 12.56
CA GLU A 210 10.64 7.30 12.32
C GLU A 210 10.65 8.31 13.46
N LYS A 211 9.48 8.60 14.04
CA LYS A 211 9.36 9.45 15.22
C LYS A 211 10.11 8.87 16.40
N GLU A 212 9.97 7.56 16.64
CA GLU A 212 10.70 6.88 17.72
C GLU A 212 12.21 6.93 17.49
N PHE A 213 12.67 6.69 16.26
CA PHE A 213 14.09 6.85 15.91
C PHE A 213 14.60 8.27 16.14
N SER A 214 13.84 9.30 15.74
CA SER A 214 14.21 10.70 15.96
C SER A 214 14.33 11.05 17.45
N ASN A 215 13.43 10.53 18.29
CA ASN A 215 13.51 10.67 19.74
C ASN A 215 14.76 9.97 20.31
N GLN A 216 15.07 8.77 19.85
CA GLN A 216 16.28 8.04 20.28
C GLN A 216 17.56 8.75 19.84
N GLN A 217 17.59 9.25 18.59
CA GLN A 217 18.74 9.96 18.04
C GLN A 217 19.01 11.28 18.78
N SER A 218 17.97 12.05 19.11
CA SER A 218 18.11 13.28 19.89
C SER A 218 18.62 13.00 21.30
N SER A 219 18.10 11.96 21.97
CA SER A 219 18.59 11.50 23.27
C SER A 219 20.08 11.08 23.24
N VAL A 220 20.47 10.28 22.24
CA VAL A 220 21.86 9.84 22.06
C VAL A 220 22.77 11.04 21.80
N THR A 221 22.36 11.96 20.92
CA THR A 221 23.12 13.18 20.61
C THR A 221 23.33 14.04 21.87
N LEU A 222 22.30 14.21 22.70
CA LEU A 222 22.41 14.94 23.96
C LEU A 222 23.43 14.30 24.91
N ILE A 223 23.37 12.97 25.09
CA ILE A 223 24.30 12.23 25.95
C ILE A 223 25.74 12.33 25.43
N LEU A 224 25.93 12.21 24.12
CA LEU A 224 27.23 12.36 23.48
C LEU A 224 27.79 13.77 23.63
N GLY A 225 26.95 14.81 23.48
CA GLY A 225 27.33 16.20 23.72
C GLY A 225 27.79 16.45 25.15
N GLN A 226 27.09 15.89 26.14
CA GLN A 226 27.51 15.96 27.55
C GLN A 226 28.83 15.22 27.80
N LYS A 227 29.02 14.03 27.21
CA LYS A 227 30.28 13.28 27.29
C LYS A 227 31.44 14.04 26.64
N ARG A 228 31.21 14.64 25.47
CA ARG A 228 32.18 15.50 24.77
C ARG A 228 32.62 16.66 25.66
N ALA A 229 31.68 17.43 26.20
CA ALA A 229 31.99 18.58 27.06
C ALA A 229 32.83 18.18 28.28
N ARG A 230 32.51 17.04 28.91
CA ARG A 230 33.29 16.50 30.03
C ARG A 230 34.70 16.07 29.62
N LEU A 231 34.86 15.43 28.46
CA LEU A 231 36.17 15.03 27.94
C LEU A 231 37.04 16.24 27.64
N GLU A 232 36.51 17.25 26.96
CA GLU A 232 37.25 18.48 26.66
C GLU A 232 37.64 19.24 27.93
N ALA A 233 36.73 19.37 28.89
CA ALA A 233 37.06 19.98 30.19
C ALA A 233 38.21 19.22 30.88
N ARG A 234 38.16 17.88 30.88
CA ARG A 234 39.23 17.05 31.43
C ARG A 234 40.55 17.26 30.69
N TRP A 235 40.55 17.32 29.35
CA TRP A 235 41.76 17.53 28.57
C TRP A 235 42.39 18.90 28.85
N ARG A 236 41.59 19.96 28.96
CA ARG A 236 42.05 21.30 29.38
C ARG A 236 42.69 21.28 30.77
N THR A 237 42.03 20.63 31.74
CA THR A 237 42.58 20.49 33.10
C THR A 237 43.87 19.67 33.11
N GLN A 238 43.95 18.58 32.35
CA GLN A 238 45.17 17.77 32.24
C GLN A 238 46.32 18.56 31.61
N ALA A 239 46.07 19.33 30.55
CA ALA A 239 47.08 20.16 29.90
C ALA A 239 47.61 21.23 30.87
N LEU A 240 46.74 21.86 31.66
CA LEU A 240 47.13 22.82 32.69
C LEU A 240 47.95 22.18 33.81
N ILE A 241 47.53 21.02 34.32
CA ILE A 241 48.26 20.28 35.34
C ILE A 241 49.65 19.90 34.85
N GLU A 242 49.77 19.37 33.62
CA GLU A 242 51.06 18.94 33.11
C GLU A 242 51.99 20.12 32.88
N ARG A 243 51.49 21.20 32.27
CA ARG A 243 52.25 22.45 32.14
C ARG A 243 52.78 22.95 33.49
N THR A 244 51.92 23.04 34.49
CA THR A 244 52.33 23.53 35.82
C THR A 244 53.32 22.60 36.53
N LYS A 245 53.29 21.28 36.27
CA LYS A 245 54.31 20.35 36.78
C LYS A 245 55.66 20.58 36.12
N VAL A 246 55.71 20.72 34.79
CA VAL A 246 56.95 20.96 34.04
C VAL A 246 57.56 22.31 34.42
N GLU A 247 56.74 23.35 34.55
CA GLU A 247 57.17 24.68 35.01
C GLU A 247 57.79 24.63 36.42
N LYS A 248 57.19 23.86 37.33
CA LYS A 248 57.73 23.67 38.69
C LYS A 248 59.03 22.87 38.71
N ALA A 249 59.18 21.87 37.83
CA ALA A 249 60.36 21.01 37.78
C ALA A 249 61.58 21.71 37.17
N THR A 250 61.35 22.56 36.18
CA THR A 250 62.42 23.22 35.39
C THR A 250 62.67 24.68 35.81
N GLY A 251 61.70 25.31 36.48
CA GLY A 251 61.73 26.74 36.83
C GLY A 251 61.51 27.69 35.64
N LEU A 252 61.25 27.15 34.44
CA LEU A 252 61.02 27.91 33.21
C LEU A 252 59.53 27.99 32.88
N GLN A 253 59.09 29.07 32.23
CA GLN A 253 57.72 29.19 31.75
C GLN A 253 57.51 28.45 30.42
N TYR A 254 56.37 27.78 30.30
CA TYR A 254 55.94 27.04 29.12
C TYR A 254 54.68 27.69 28.53
N ALA A 255 54.51 27.67 27.21
CA ALA A 255 53.26 28.10 26.57
C ALA A 255 52.18 27.00 26.65
N PRO A 256 50.87 27.35 26.67
CA PRO A 256 49.81 26.36 26.54
C PRO A 256 49.84 25.74 25.14
N LEU A 257 49.72 24.41 25.06
CA LEU A 257 49.53 23.72 23.77
C LEU A 257 48.10 23.96 23.25
N PRO A 258 47.87 23.83 21.93
CA PRO A 258 46.53 23.97 21.35
C PRO A 258 45.51 23.03 22.00
N ASP A 259 44.36 23.58 22.37
CA ASP A 259 43.24 22.83 22.93
C ASP A 259 42.75 21.77 21.94
N ILE A 260 42.57 20.55 22.44
CA ILE A 260 41.95 19.48 21.67
C ILE A 260 40.44 19.60 21.83
N VAL A 261 39.79 20.09 20.77
CA VAL A 261 38.33 20.17 20.66
C VAL A 261 37.81 19.11 19.70
N VAL A 262 36.64 18.55 20.03
CA VAL A 262 35.93 17.63 19.14
C VAL A 262 34.95 18.47 18.30
N ILE A 263 35.40 18.88 17.12
CA ILE A 263 34.54 19.54 16.14
C ILE A 263 33.67 18.45 15.52
N ASP A 264 32.35 18.53 15.73
CA ASP A 264 31.41 17.69 14.99
C ASP A 264 31.34 18.22 13.56
N GLU A 265 31.97 17.54 12.61
CA GLU A 265 31.67 17.74 11.18
C GLU A 265 30.19 17.41 10.85
N LEU A 266 29.47 16.79 11.78
CA LEU A 266 28.03 16.52 11.70
C LEU A 266 27.15 17.75 11.93
N GLU A 267 27.64 18.84 12.55
CA GLU A 267 26.89 20.11 12.62
C GLU A 267 26.93 20.88 11.28
N GLN A 268 27.89 20.60 10.39
CA GLN A 268 27.95 21.20 9.05
C GLN A 268 27.07 20.49 8.01
N ALA A 269 26.55 19.30 8.31
CA ALA A 269 25.66 18.54 7.42
C ALA A 269 24.17 18.74 7.74
N ALA A 270 23.84 19.62 8.70
CA ALA A 270 22.49 19.85 9.20
C ALA A 270 21.72 20.99 8.49
N ASP A 271 22.21 21.47 7.34
CA ASP A 271 21.42 22.28 6.40
C ASP A 271 20.96 21.39 5.23
N PRO A 272 19.70 20.89 5.26
CA PRO A 272 19.05 20.40 4.06
C PRO A 272 18.31 21.55 3.36
N LEU A 273 18.57 21.69 2.06
CA LEU A 273 17.69 22.37 1.10
C LEU A 273 16.29 21.71 1.06
#